data_AF-A0A6J0VZT2-F1
#
_entry.id   AF-A0A6J0VZT2-F1
#
_cell.length_a   1.000
_cell.length_b   1.000
_cell.length_c   1.000
_cell.angle_alpha   90.00
_cell.angle_beta   90.00
_cell.angle_gamma   90.00
#
_symmetry.space_group_name_H-M   'P 1'
#
loop_
_entity.id
_entity.type
_entity.pdbx_description
1 polymer ?
#
loop_
_entity_poly.entity_id
_entity_poly.type
_entity_poly.pdbx_seq_one_letter_code
_entity_poly.pdbx_strand_id
1 'polypeptide(L)'
;MAEQVTKSVLFVCLGNICRSPIAEAVFRKLVTDQNISDNWRIDSAATSTYELGNPPDYRGQACMKKHGIPMSHVARQVPYLTLKVHLCVLCCSGSLTVALFLTGTWAGHQIQEL
;
A
#
# COMPACT_ATOMS: atom_id res chain seq x y z
N MET A 1 -17.96 17.30 18.25
CA MET A 1 -16.64 16.82 17.78
C MET A 1 -16.91 15.78 16.71
N ALA A 2 -16.46 16.01 15.47
CA ALA A 2 -16.75 15.11 14.36
C ALA A 2 -16.04 13.77 14.58
N GLU A 3 -16.79 12.68 14.56
CA GLU A 3 -16.29 11.32 14.61
C GLU A 3 -15.37 11.10 13.40
N GLN A 4 -14.08 10.97 13.63
CA GLN A 4 -13.10 10.73 12.57
C GLN A 4 -13.27 9.30 12.07
N VAL A 5 -13.91 9.14 10.92
CA VAL A 5 -14.10 7.84 10.29
C VAL A 5 -12.73 7.30 9.88
N THR A 6 -12.28 6.24 10.55
CA THR A 6 -11.00 5.61 10.25
C THR A 6 -11.07 4.94 8.88
N LYS A 7 -10.35 5.52 7.91
CA LYS A 7 -10.27 4.97 6.55
C LYS A 7 -9.25 3.83 6.55
N SER A 8 -9.53 2.77 5.80
CA SER A 8 -8.62 1.62 5.72
C SER A 8 -8.24 1.37 4.28
N VAL A 9 -6.94 1.23 3.99
CA VAL A 9 -6.40 0.89 2.68
C VAL A 9 -5.57 -0.39 2.77
N LEU A 10 -5.78 -1.29 1.83
CA LEU A 10 -4.99 -2.51 1.67
C LEU A 10 -4.32 -2.53 0.29
N PHE A 11 -2.99 -2.61 0.26
CA PHE A 11 -2.21 -2.75 -0.96
C PHE A 11 -1.96 -4.22 -1.30
N VAL A 12 -2.40 -4.66 -2.46
CA VAL A 12 -2.27 -6.07 -2.86
C VAL A 12 -1.43 -6.24 -4.11
N CYS A 13 -0.51 -7.21 -4.07
CA CYS A 13 0.22 -7.69 -5.25
C CYS A 13 0.36 -9.23 -5.19
N LEU A 14 1.07 -9.83 -6.16
CA LEU A 14 1.20 -11.30 -6.23
C LEU A 14 1.88 -11.88 -4.98
N GLY A 15 3.10 -11.44 -4.66
CA GLY A 15 3.93 -12.05 -3.61
C GLY A 15 4.18 -11.19 -2.36
N ASN A 16 3.69 -9.96 -2.30
CA ASN A 16 3.88 -9.04 -1.16
C ASN A 16 5.33 -8.77 -0.71
N ILE A 17 6.30 -8.96 -1.61
CA ILE A 17 7.73 -8.69 -1.34
C ILE A 17 8.29 -7.47 -2.05
N CYS A 18 7.78 -7.11 -3.23
CA CYS A 18 8.32 -5.99 -4.02
C CYS A 18 7.41 -4.77 -3.98
N ARG A 19 6.26 -4.83 -4.68
CA ARG A 19 5.48 -3.63 -5.03
C ARG A 19 4.56 -3.13 -3.90
N SER A 20 3.77 -4.04 -3.32
CA SER A 20 2.83 -3.66 -2.26
C SER A 20 3.51 -3.20 -0.96
N PRO A 21 4.63 -3.78 -0.46
CA PRO A 21 5.30 -3.23 0.72
C PRO A 21 5.95 -1.86 0.44
N ILE A 22 6.37 -1.58 -0.81
CA ILE A 22 6.86 -0.24 -1.19
C ILE A 22 5.72 0.76 -1.12
N ALA A 23 4.58 0.45 -1.74
CA ALA A 23 3.41 1.34 -1.71
C ALA A 23 2.92 1.60 -0.28
N GLU A 24 2.90 0.57 0.57
CA GLU A 24 2.56 0.72 1.99
C GLU A 24 3.49 1.70 2.70
N ALA A 25 4.80 1.52 2.57
CA ALA A 25 5.78 2.36 3.27
C ALA A 25 5.77 3.81 2.74
N VAL A 26 5.60 4.02 1.43
CA VAL A 26 5.42 5.37 0.85
C VAL A 26 4.15 6.01 1.36
N PHE A 27 3.01 5.30 1.33
CA PHE A 27 1.74 5.83 1.78
C PHE A 27 1.77 6.16 3.28
N ARG A 28 2.40 5.30 4.09
CA ARG A 28 2.62 5.55 5.52
C ARG A 28 3.39 6.84 5.76
N LYS A 29 4.48 7.07 5.00
CA LYS A 29 5.23 8.33 5.07
C LYS A 29 4.35 9.53 4.72
N LEU A 30 3.58 9.46 3.62
CA LEU A 30 2.70 10.56 3.20
C LEU A 30 1.65 10.92 4.25
N VAL A 31 1.01 9.93 4.90
CA VAL A 31 0.01 10.23 5.96
C VAL A 31 0.66 10.77 7.23
N THR A 32 1.88 10.33 7.55
CA THR A 32 2.65 10.84 8.68
C THR A 32 3.08 12.29 8.43
N ASP A 33 3.58 12.60 7.24
CA ASP A 33 3.97 13.96 6.85
C ASP A 33 2.77 14.93 6.86
N GLN A 34 1.57 14.43 6.59
CA GLN A 34 0.32 15.19 6.64
C GLN A 34 -0.36 15.21 8.02
N ASN A 35 0.21 14.56 9.05
CA ASN A 35 -0.37 14.42 10.39
C ASN A 35 -1.81 13.84 10.40
N ILE A 36 -2.10 12.91 9.47
CA ILE A 36 -3.39 12.21 9.38
C ILE A 36 -3.26 10.71 9.63
N SER A 37 -2.12 10.25 10.15
CA SER A 37 -1.86 8.83 10.39
C SER A 37 -2.90 8.15 11.27
N ASP A 38 -3.45 8.86 12.26
CA ASP A 38 -4.46 8.31 13.19
C ASP A 38 -5.79 8.00 12.52
N ASN A 39 -6.05 8.62 11.36
CA ASN A 39 -7.29 8.43 10.60
C ASN A 39 -7.17 7.30 9.55
N TRP A 40 -5.98 6.70 9.39
CA TRP A 40 -5.70 5.71 8.35
C TRP A 40 -5.17 4.39 8.90
N ARG A 41 -5.85 3.31 8.57
CA ARG A 41 -5.34 1.94 8.70
C ARG A 41 -4.71 1.53 7.38
N ILE A 42 -3.39 1.27 7.39
CA ILE A 42 -2.61 0.98 6.18
C ILE A 42 -2.03 -0.41 6.33
N ASP A 43 -2.18 -1.23 5.29
CA ASP A 43 -1.67 -2.59 5.29
C ASP A 43 -1.33 -3.06 3.85
N SER A 44 -0.52 -4.10 3.72
CA SER A 44 -0.28 -4.78 2.45
C SER A 44 -0.33 -6.31 2.56
N ALA A 45 -0.73 -6.96 1.46
CA ALA A 45 -0.89 -8.41 1.40
C ALA A 45 -0.66 -9.00 0.00
N ALA A 46 -0.53 -10.33 -0.06
CA ALA A 46 -0.30 -11.14 -1.24
C ALA A 46 -1.57 -11.86 -1.68
N THR A 47 -1.78 -11.99 -2.99
CA THR A 47 -2.77 -12.94 -3.52
C THR A 47 -2.25 -14.38 -3.48
N SER A 48 -0.94 -14.57 -3.66
CA SER A 48 -0.29 -15.88 -3.64
C SER A 48 0.32 -16.22 -2.27
N THR A 49 0.65 -17.49 -2.08
CA THR A 49 1.30 -18.00 -0.86
C THR A 49 2.80 -18.22 -1.00
N TYR A 50 3.39 -17.91 -2.16
CA TYR A 50 4.78 -18.28 -2.49
C TYR A 50 5.81 -17.69 -1.52
N GLU A 51 5.59 -16.46 -1.07
CA GLU A 51 6.58 -15.68 -0.32
C GLU A 51 6.13 -15.42 1.13
N LEU A 52 5.20 -16.21 1.68
CA LEU A 52 4.68 -15.97 3.02
C LEU A 52 5.78 -16.04 4.09
N GLY A 53 5.80 -15.04 4.99
CA GLY A 53 6.81 -14.93 6.03
C GLY A 53 8.13 -14.33 5.55
N ASN A 54 8.33 -14.14 4.24
CA ASN A 54 9.56 -13.56 3.72
C ASN A 54 9.58 -12.04 3.94
N PRO A 55 10.78 -11.47 4.18
CA PRO A 55 10.96 -10.03 4.20
C PRO A 55 10.79 -9.43 2.79
N PRO A 56 10.64 -8.10 2.67
CA PRO A 56 10.60 -7.42 1.39
C PRO A 56 11.87 -7.68 0.59
N ASP A 57 11.76 -7.67 -0.73
CA ASP A 57 12.90 -7.88 -1.61
C ASP A 57 14.01 -6.87 -1.34
N TYR A 58 15.25 -7.35 -1.33
CA TYR A 58 16.42 -6.53 -0.99
C TYR A 58 16.60 -5.30 -1.90
N ARG A 59 16.17 -5.39 -3.18
CA ARG A 59 16.25 -4.25 -4.12
C ARG A 59 15.25 -3.17 -3.72
N GLY A 60 14.06 -3.58 -3.30
CA GLY A 60 13.04 -2.70 -2.74
C GLY A 60 13.52 -2.01 -1.47
N GLN A 61 14.10 -2.77 -0.55
CA GLN A 61 14.69 -2.23 0.69
C GLN A 61 15.82 -1.24 0.39
N ALA A 62 16.73 -1.56 -0.54
CA ALA A 62 17.83 -0.69 -0.93
C ALA A 62 17.32 0.62 -1.54
N CYS A 63 16.28 0.56 -2.38
CA CYS A 63 15.63 1.75 -2.93
C CYS A 63 15.05 2.63 -1.81
N MET A 64 14.26 2.04 -0.91
CA MET A 64 13.62 2.79 0.18
C MET A 64 14.63 3.40 1.16
N LYS A 65 15.73 2.70 1.43
CA LYS A 65 16.83 3.22 2.22
C LYS A 65 17.48 4.46 1.59
N LYS A 66 17.61 4.52 0.26
CA LYS A 66 18.10 5.71 -0.45
C LYS A 66 17.15 6.91 -0.29
N HIS A 67 15.84 6.66 -0.22
CA HIS A 67 14.83 7.70 0.00
C HIS A 67 14.53 8.00 1.47
N GLY A 68 15.28 7.38 2.40
CA GLY A 68 15.10 7.56 3.85
C GLY A 68 13.76 7.05 4.37
N ILE A 69 13.16 6.05 3.71
CA ILE A 69 11.87 5.47 4.11
C ILE A 69 12.12 4.12 4.79
N PRO A 70 11.86 3.98 6.11
CA PRO A 70 11.99 2.70 6.78
C PRO A 70 10.90 1.74 6.30
N MET A 71 11.30 0.53 5.91
CA MET A 71 10.39 -0.53 5.51
C MET A 71 10.57 -1.72 6.46
N SER A 72 9.54 -2.02 7.22
CA SER A 72 9.48 -3.21 8.08
C SER A 72 8.15 -3.90 7.80
N HIS A 73 8.20 -4.92 6.96
CA HIS A 73 7.03 -5.68 6.53
C HIS A 73 7.35 -7.17 6.51
N VAL A 74 6.34 -8.00 6.67
CA VAL A 74 6.46 -9.45 6.51
C VAL A 74 5.35 -9.88 5.56
N ALA A 75 5.73 -10.58 4.48
CA ALA A 75 4.79 -10.98 3.46
C ALA A 75 3.68 -11.87 4.05
N ARG A 76 2.43 -11.48 3.80
CA ARG A 76 1.24 -12.16 4.32
C ARG A 76 0.19 -12.32 3.24
N GLN A 77 -0.66 -13.34 3.34
CA GLN A 77 -1.75 -13.55 2.39
C GLN A 77 -2.95 -12.67 2.72
N VAL A 78 -3.68 -12.22 1.70
CA VAL A 78 -5.00 -11.62 1.87
C VAL A 78 -5.96 -12.65 2.49
N PRO A 79 -6.55 -12.38 3.67
CA PRO A 79 -7.59 -13.24 4.22
C PRO A 79 -8.86 -13.16 3.36
N TYR A 80 -9.54 -14.29 3.18
CA TYR A 80 -10.80 -14.37 2.42
C TYR A 80 -11.88 -13.41 2.93
N LEU A 81 -11.83 -13.03 4.21
CA LEU A 81 -12.80 -12.14 4.87
C LEU A 81 -12.53 -10.64 4.62
N THR A 82 -11.41 -10.28 4.00
CA THR A 82 -10.95 -8.87 3.87
C THR A 82 -11.62 -8.11 2.72
N LEU A 83 -12.69 -8.64 2.12
CA LEU A 83 -13.43 -8.02 1.00
C LEU A 83 -14.19 -6.71 1.34
N LYS A 84 -14.16 -6.23 2.60
CA LYS A 84 -14.86 -5.00 3.04
C LYS A 84 -13.97 -3.75 3.18
N VAL A 85 -12.65 -3.86 3.11
CA VAL A 85 -11.73 -2.70 3.19
C VAL A 85 -11.51 -2.07 1.81
N HIS A 86 -11.24 -0.76 1.73
CA HIS A 86 -10.91 -0.12 0.45
C HIS A 86 -9.66 -0.79 -0.11
N LEU A 87 -9.88 -1.61 -1.14
CA LEU A 87 -8.87 -2.48 -1.73
C LEU A 87 -8.18 -1.73 -2.86
N CYS A 88 -6.91 -1.39 -2.67
CA CYS A 88 -6.06 -0.87 -3.72
C CYS A 88 -5.24 -2.02 -4.31
N VAL A 89 -5.74 -2.61 -5.40
CA VAL A 89 -5.00 -3.64 -6.14
C VAL A 89 -3.98 -2.97 -7.04
N LEU A 90 -2.71 -3.08 -6.70
CA LEU A 90 -1.60 -2.64 -7.55
C LEU A 90 -1.26 -3.77 -8.52
N CYS A 91 -2.05 -3.91 -9.58
CA CYS A 91 -1.71 -4.76 -10.71
C CYS A 91 -0.86 -3.95 -11.69
N CYS A 92 0.43 -4.26 -11.81
CA CYS A 92 1.28 -3.53 -12.74
C CYS A 92 1.96 -4.50 -13.71
N SER A 93 1.51 -4.43 -14.96
CA SER A 93 2.37 -4.55 -16.13
C SER A 93 2.62 -3.12 -16.62
N GLY A 94 3.76 -2.52 -16.24
CA GLY A 94 4.36 -1.39 -16.98
C GLY A 94 4.08 0.08 -16.61
N SER A 95 3.13 0.42 -15.74
CA SER A 95 2.94 1.82 -15.30
C SER A 95 2.54 1.91 -13.82
N LEU A 96 3.26 2.72 -13.05
CA LEU A 96 3.01 2.96 -11.61
C LEU A 96 1.79 3.87 -11.43
N THR A 97 0.64 3.50 -11.97
CA THR A 97 -0.63 4.19 -11.69
C THR A 97 -1.13 3.71 -10.33
N VAL A 98 -0.98 4.55 -9.30
CA VAL A 98 -1.69 4.38 -8.02
C VAL A 98 -3.17 4.56 -8.32
N ALA A 99 -3.87 3.45 -8.58
CA ALA A 99 -5.30 3.44 -8.81
C ALA A 99 -6.03 3.54 -7.46
N LEU A 100 -6.41 4.76 -7.09
CA LEU A 100 -7.41 4.99 -6.04
C LEU A 100 -8.76 4.49 -6.55
N PHE A 101 -9.13 3.26 -6.21
CA PHE A 101 -10.46 2.73 -6.52
C PHE A 101 -11.30 2.63 -5.24
N LEU A 102 -12.54 3.15 -5.33
CA LEU A 102 -13.66 2.99 -4.41
C LEU A 102 -13.89 4.08 -3.35
N THR A 103 -13.83 5.36 -3.71
CA THR A 103 -15.01 6.21 -3.45
C THR A 103 -15.69 6.35 -4.80
N GLY A 104 -16.96 5.98 -4.94
CA GLY A 104 -17.69 5.96 -6.22
C GLY A 104 -17.91 7.34 -6.85
N THR A 105 -16.83 8.05 -7.14
CA THR A 105 -16.79 9.35 -7.80
C THR A 105 -15.46 9.42 -8.54
N TRP A 106 -15.57 9.31 -9.86
CA TRP A 106 -14.46 9.48 -10.79
C TRP A 106 -14.01 10.94 -10.72
N ALA A 107 -12.93 11.20 -9.98
CA ALA A 107 -12.22 12.47 -10.01
C ALA A 107 -10.79 12.16 -10.49
N GLY A 108 -10.63 12.12 -11.80
CA GLY A 108 -9.31 12.07 -12.41
C GLY A 108 -8.55 13.35 -12.07
N HIS A 109 -7.48 13.23 -11.30
CA HIS A 109 -6.39 14.19 -11.38
C HIS A 109 -5.09 13.42 -11.50
N GLN A 110 -4.46 13.57 -12.68
CA GLN A 110 -3.11 13.08 -12.93
C GLN A 110 -2.17 13.63 -11.86
N ILE A 111 -1.41 12.74 -11.22
CA ILE A 111 -0.18 13.11 -10.53
C ILE A 111 0.93 12.81 -11.53
N GLN A 112 1.45 13.88 -12.12
CA GLN A 112 2.55 13.85 -13.07
C GLN A 112 3.85 13.51 -12.33
N GLU A 113 4.69 12.76 -13.03
CA GLU A 113 6.01 12.27 -12.63
C GLU A 113 6.89 13.40 -12.08
N LEU A 114 7.55 13.13 -10.95
CA LEU A 114 8.77 13.80 -10.49
C LEU A 114 9.86 12.74 -10.31
#